data_AF-A0A090GA01-F1
#
_entry.id   AF-A0A090GA01-F1
#
_cell.length_a   1.000
_cell.length_b   1.000
_cell.length_c   1.000
_cell.angle_alpha   90.00
_cell.angle_beta   90.00
_cell.angle_gamma   90.00
#
_symmetry.space_group_name_H-M   'P 1'
#
loop_
_entity.id
_entity.type
_entity.pdbx_description
1 polymer ?
#
loop_
_entity_poly.entity_id
_entity_poly.type
_entity_poly.pdbx_seq_one_letter_code
_entity_poly.pdbx_strand_id
1 'polypeptide(L)' 'MKALCVAALQVVGGAFIAVAFLQWATYEYPAINPFAPGAILAPGMLSQLFNWILVCLLGTTGLVLIGFAQSWRRQQRCR' A
#
# COMPACT_ATOMS: atom_id res chain seq x y z
N MET A 1 -26.62 -5.03 -6.96
CA MET A 1 -26.00 -4.33 -5.81
C MET A 1 -24.72 -5.01 -5.32
N LYS A 2 -24.74 -6.27 -4.84
CA LYS A 2 -23.52 -6.94 -4.31
C LYS A 2 -22.37 -7.08 -5.32
N ALA A 3 -22.66 -7.41 -6.59
CA ALA A 3 -21.63 -7.49 -7.63
C ALA A 3 -20.93 -6.14 -7.91
N LEU A 4 -21.69 -5.04 -7.88
CA LEU A 4 -21.16 -3.68 -7.99
C LEU A 4 -20.25 -3.33 -6.82
N CYS A 5 -20.64 -3.67 -5.58
CA CYS A 5 -19.78 -3.47 -4.41
C CYS A 5 -18.47 -4.25 -4.51
N VAL A 6 -18.55 -5.50 -4.97
CA VAL A 6 -17.39 -6.38 -5.17
C VAL A 6 -16.45 -5.87 -6.27
N ALA A 7 -17.00 -5.32 -7.35
CA ALA A 7 -16.21 -4.68 -8.41
C ALA A 7 -15.55 -3.39 -7.89
N ALA A 8 -16.30 -2.56 -7.17
CA ALA A 8 -15.79 -1.32 -6.56
C ALA A 8 -14.62 -1.61 -5.60
N LEU A 9 -14.74 -2.61 -4.71
CA LEU A 9 -13.67 -3.00 -3.80
C LEU A 9 -12.40 -3.44 -4.53
N GLN A 10 -12.52 -4.14 -5.67
CA GLN A 10 -11.35 -4.53 -6.46
C GLN A 10 -10.71 -3.36 -7.18
N VAL A 11 -11.50 -2.47 -7.77
CA VAL A 11 -10.99 -1.27 -8.45
C VAL A 11 -10.27 -0.36 -7.45
N VAL A 12 -10.91 -0.09 -6.32
CA VAL A 12 -10.31 0.72 -5.25
C VAL A 12 -9.07 0.03 -4.71
N GLY A 13 -9.14 -1.25 -4.36
CA GLY A 13 -7.96 -1.97 -3.86
C GLY A 13 -6.80 -2.01 -4.86
N GLY A 14 -7.10 -2.19 -6.14
CA GLY A 14 -6.10 -2.11 -7.22
C GLY A 14 -5.48 -0.72 -7.36
N ALA A 15 -6.30 0.35 -7.24
CA ALA A 15 -5.81 1.72 -7.24
C ALA A 15 -4.87 2.00 -6.05
N PHE A 16 -5.21 1.53 -4.85
CA PHE A 16 -4.33 1.63 -3.68
C PHE A 16 -2.97 0.95 -3.90
N ILE A 17 -2.95 -0.24 -4.51
CA ILE A 17 -1.71 -0.95 -4.87
C ILE A 17 -0.93 -0.15 -5.91
N ALA A 18 -1.58 0.35 -6.97
CA ALA A 18 -0.91 1.15 -8.00
C ALA A 18 -0.30 2.43 -7.43
N VAL A 19 -1.02 3.13 -6.54
CA VAL A 19 -0.51 4.32 -5.85
C VAL A 19 0.64 3.95 -4.92
N ALA A 20 0.59 2.81 -4.22
CA ALA A 20 1.71 2.33 -3.40
C ALA A 20 2.97 2.11 -4.23
N PHE A 21 2.83 1.47 -5.41
CA PHE A 21 3.94 1.28 -6.34
C PHE A 21 4.47 2.58 -6.91
N LEU A 22 3.58 3.51 -7.30
CA LEU A 22 3.98 4.82 -7.78
C LEU A 22 4.76 5.56 -6.70
N GLN A 23 4.23 5.61 -5.47
CA GLN A 23 4.87 6.26 -4.33
C GLN A 23 6.25 5.66 -4.02
N TRP A 24 6.39 4.34 -4.10
CA TRP A 24 7.69 3.69 -3.93
C TRP A 24 8.67 4.04 -5.05
N ALA A 25 8.22 4.02 -6.30
CA ALA A 25 9.06 4.23 -7.47
C ALA A 25 9.48 5.69 -7.68
N THR A 26 8.63 6.65 -7.30
CA THR A 26 8.89 8.09 -7.49
C THR A 26 9.49 8.76 -6.26
N TYR A 27 9.66 8.05 -5.15
CA TYR A 27 10.22 8.64 -3.94
C TYR A 27 11.72 8.87 -4.10
N GLU A 28 12.14 10.12 -3.92
CA GLU A 28 13.55 10.49 -3.91
C GLU A 28 14.20 10.10 -2.58
N TYR A 29 15.01 9.05 -2.63
CA TYR A 29 15.73 8.58 -1.45
C TYR A 29 16.91 9.51 -1.11
N PRO A 30 17.05 9.90 0.17
CA PRO A 30 18.15 10.77 0.59
C PRO A 30 19.49 10.05 0.44
N ALA A 31 20.48 10.75 -0.13
CA ALA A 31 21.86 10.27 -0.22
C ALA A 31 22.60 10.43 1.12
N ILE A 32 22.10 9.82 2.19
CA ILE A 32 22.70 9.84 3.52
C ILE A 32 23.34 8.47 3.79
N ASN A 33 24.58 8.46 4.27
CA ASN A 33 25.21 7.22 4.72
C ASN A 33 24.45 6.67 5.95
N PRO A 34 23.80 5.50 5.86
CA PRO A 34 22.97 4.97 6.94
C PRO A 34 23.77 4.57 8.18
N PHE A 35 25.09 4.41 8.06
CA PHE A 35 25.98 4.04 9.16
C PHE A 35 26.67 5.24 9.82
N ALA A 36 26.41 6.47 9.34
CA ALA A 36 26.95 7.67 9.97
C ALA A 36 26.28 7.91 11.35
N PRO A 37 27.03 8.30 12.39
CA PRO A 37 26.46 8.64 13.69
C PRO A 37 25.39 9.73 13.55
N GLY A 38 24.21 9.49 14.14
CA GLY A 38 23.07 10.41 14.07
C GLY A 38 22.26 10.36 12.76
N ALA A 39 22.64 9.53 11.78
CA ALA A 39 21.92 9.41 10.51
C ALA A 39 20.44 9.03 10.71
N ILE A 40 20.12 8.18 11.69
CA ILE A 40 18.75 7.74 12.01
C ILE A 40 17.80 8.92 12.29
N LEU A 41 18.30 10.01 12.89
CA LEU A 41 17.49 11.19 13.23
C LEU A 41 17.58 12.28 12.15
N ALA A 42 18.35 12.06 11.09
CA ALA A 42 18.44 13.02 10.00
C ALA A 42 17.06 13.16 9.32
N PRO A 43 16.65 14.39 8.95
CA PRO A 43 15.34 14.62 8.34
C PRO A 43 15.05 13.73 7.12
N GLY A 44 16.07 13.44 6.31
CA GLY A 44 15.94 12.53 5.17
C GLY A 44 15.57 11.10 5.57
N MET A 45 16.23 10.56 6.61
CA MET A 45 15.98 9.19 7.08
C MET A 45 14.59 9.06 7.73
N LEU A 46 14.16 10.09 8.46
CA LEU A 46 12.79 10.17 8.98
C LEU A 46 11.76 10.22 7.84
N SER A 47 11.99 11.06 6.84
CA SER A 47 11.11 11.14 5.66
C SER A 47 11.01 9.78 4.93
N GLN A 48 12.14 9.08 4.78
CA GLN A 48 12.18 7.74 4.17
C GLN A 48 11.38 6.73 5.00
N LEU A 49 11.48 6.77 6.32
CA LEU A 49 10.71 5.90 7.21
C LEU A 49 9.20 6.13 7.03
N PHE A 50 8.75 7.38 7.07
CA PHE A 50 7.34 7.70 6.88
C PHE A 50 6.84 7.31 5.48
N ASN A 51 7.65 7.50 4.45
CA ASN A 51 7.31 7.05 3.10
C ASN A 51 7.11 5.54 3.03
N TRP A 52 8.00 4.75 3.64
CA TRP A 52 7.85 3.30 3.71
C TRP A 52 6.61 2.86 4.47
N ILE A 53 6.30 3.52 5.59
CA ILE A 53 5.06 3.28 6.33
C ILE A 53 3.85 3.53 5.41
N LEU A 54 3.84 4.65 4.68
CA LEU A 54 2.76 5.00 3.76
C LEU A 54 2.61 3.94 2.64
N VAL A 55 3.70 3.56 1.98
CA VAL A 55 3.70 2.53 0.93
C VAL A 55 3.14 1.20 1.46
N CYS A 56 3.57 0.77 2.65
CA CYS A 56 3.08 -0.45 3.28
C CYS A 56 1.58 -0.37 3.63
N LEU A 57 1.12 0.77 4.17
CA LEU A 57 -0.29 0.97 4.49
C LEU A 57 -1.17 0.95 3.23
N LEU A 58 -0.75 1.63 2.16
CA LEU A 58 -1.46 1.63 0.89
C LEU A 58 -1.54 0.23 0.28
N GLY A 59 -0.39 -0.48 0.20
CA GLY A 59 -0.33 -1.82 -0.36
C GLY A 59 -1.16 -2.83 0.44
N THR A 60 -1.04 -2.84 1.77
CA THR A 60 -1.82 -3.74 2.63
C THR A 60 -3.31 -3.45 2.55
N THR A 61 -3.72 -2.18 2.58
CA THR A 61 -5.13 -1.78 2.41
C THR A 61 -5.68 -2.28 1.09
N GLY A 62 -4.94 -2.10 -0.01
CA GLY A 62 -5.36 -2.57 -1.33
C GLY A 62 -5.52 -4.09 -1.38
N LEU A 63 -4.57 -4.84 -0.83
CA LEU A 63 -4.65 -6.30 -0.75
C LEU A 63 -5.84 -6.78 0.11
N VAL A 64 -6.11 -6.14 1.24
CA VAL A 64 -7.24 -6.47 2.11
C VAL A 64 -8.57 -6.24 1.39
N LEU A 65 -8.74 -5.11 0.68
CA LEU A 65 -9.95 -4.82 -0.07
C LEU A 65 -10.20 -5.86 -1.18
N ILE A 66 -9.16 -6.24 -1.92
CA ILE A 66 -9.26 -7.28 -2.95
C ILE A 66 -9.57 -8.64 -2.33
N GLY A 67 -8.88 -9.00 -1.23
CA GLY A 67 -9.09 -10.26 -0.52
C GLY A 67 -10.52 -10.39 0.02
N PHE A 68 -11.07 -9.30 0.58
CA PHE A 68 -12.46 -9.25 1.04
C PHE A 68 -13.45 -9.40 -0.12
N ALA A 69 -13.18 -8.75 -1.26
CA ALA A 69 -14.01 -8.90 -2.46
C ALA A 69 -13.99 -10.34 -3.01
N GLN A 70 -12.86 -11.05 -2.89
CA GLN A 70 -12.74 -12.45 -3.32
C GLN A 70 -13.42 -13.42 -2.36
N SER A 71 -13.27 -13.23 -1.04
CA SER A 71 -13.90 -14.10 -0.04
C SER A 71 -15.43 -14.05 -0.14
N TRP A 72 -16.01 -12.85 -0.34
CA TRP A 72 -17.44 -12.68 -0.57
C TRP A 72 -17.93 -13.36 -1.85
N ARG A 73 -17.16 -13.33 -2.95
CA ARG A 73 -17.51 -14.10 -4.17
C ARG A 73 -17.49 -15.60 -3.92
N ARG A 74 -16.50 -16.11 -3.16
CA ARG A 74 -16.39 -17.55 -2.87
C ARG A 74 -17.55 -18.06 -2.01
N GLN A 75 -17.96 -17.31 -0.99
CA GLN A 75 -19.13 -17.66 -0.17
C GLN A 75 -20.42 -17.81 -0.98
N GLN A 76 -20.56 -17.12 -2.12
CA GLN A 76 -21.72 -17.24 -3.00
C GLN A 76 -21.69 -18.46 -3.92
N ARG A 77 -20.51 -18.99 -4.25
CA ARG A 77 -20.42 -20.19 -5.09
C ARG A 77 -20.69 -21.48 -4.31
N CYS A 78 -20.55 -21.45 -2.99
CA CYS A 78 -20.80 -22.59 -2.11
C CYS A 78 -22.22 -22.59 -1.51
N ARG A 79 -23.09 -21.65 -1.90
CA ARG A 79 -24.51 -21.60 -1.57
C ARG A 79 -25.33 -21.75 -2.83
#